data_AF-A0AA95S6H8-F1
#
_entry.id   AF-A0AA95S6H8-F1
#
_cell.length_a   1.000
_cell.length_b   1.000
_cell.length_c   1.000
_cell.angle_alpha   90.00
_cell.angle_beta   90.00
_cell.angle_gamma   90.00
#
_symmetry.space_group_name_H-M   'P 1'
#
loop_
_entity.id
_entity.type
_entity.pdbx_description
1 polymer ?
#
loop_
_entity_poly.entity_id
_entity_poly.type
_entity_poly.pdbx_seq_one_letter_code
_entity_poly.pdbx_strand_id
1 'polypeptide(L)'
;MTKKEVAELFKFIRSIYSSFEVDQYKINTWSEMLKDQNPATVMKKAERHVLENKFAPTIADLREARRREDPSVLAQFWSKEDYE
;
A
#
# COMPACT_ATOMS: atom_id res chain seq x y z
N MET A 1 -4.89 5.65 5.01
CA MET A 1 -3.87 6.08 6.00
C MET A 1 -3.97 7.58 6.30
N THR A 2 -3.67 7.97 7.53
CA THR A 2 -3.57 9.36 8.01
C THR A 2 -2.17 9.94 7.82
N LYS A 3 -2.02 11.26 7.89
CA LYS A 3 -0.71 11.93 7.82
C LYS A 3 0.26 11.47 8.91
N LYS A 4 -0.25 11.16 10.11
CA LYS A 4 0.57 10.65 11.22
C LYS A 4 1.15 9.28 10.88
N GLU A 5 0.33 8.38 10.36
CA GLU A 5 0.77 7.03 9.94
C GLU A 5 1.79 7.10 8.81
N VAL A 6 1.60 8.00 7.84
CA VAL A 6 2.58 8.23 6.76
C VAL A 6 3.89 8.80 7.30
N ALA A 7 3.84 9.70 8.29
CA ALA A 7 5.04 10.22 8.91
C ALA A 7 5.84 9.11 9.63
N GLU A 8 5.16 8.17 10.32
CA GLU A 8 5.82 7.01 10.92
C GLU A 8 6.45 6.08 9.86
N LEU A 9 5.74 5.82 8.76
CA LEU A 9 6.29 5.08 7.62
C LEU A 9 7.55 5.76 7.06
N PHE A 10 7.56 7.08 6.95
CA PHE A 10 8.71 7.83 6.47
C PHE A 10 9.89 7.82 7.43
N LYS A 11 9.66 7.84 8.74
CA LYS A 11 10.73 7.65 9.73
C LYS A 11 11.41 6.31 9.55
N PHE A 12 10.62 5.24 9.34
CA PHE A 12 11.14 3.91 9.06
C PHE A 12 11.93 3.87 7.74
N ILE A 13 11.39 4.39 6.64
CA ILE A 13 12.10 4.40 5.35
C ILE A 13 13.41 5.20 5.47
N ARG A 14 13.40 6.36 6.14
CA ARG A 14 14.57 7.21 6.30
C ARG A 14 15.64 6.60 7.21
N SER A 15 15.28 5.76 8.19
CA SER A 15 16.27 5.08 9.04
C SER A 15 17.08 4.04 8.27
N ILE A 16 16.54 3.51 7.17
CA ILE A 16 17.21 2.53 6.30
C ILE A 16 17.89 3.22 5.11
N TYR A 17 17.19 4.16 4.47
CA TYR A 17 17.68 4.89 3.30
C TYR A 17 18.02 6.33 3.68
N SER A 18 19.29 6.58 4.00
CA SER A 18 19.77 7.89 4.46
C SER A 18 19.51 9.04 3.47
N SER A 19 19.45 8.75 2.17
CA SER A 19 19.15 9.70 1.10
C SER A 19 17.65 9.96 0.90
N PHE A 20 16.77 9.34 1.69
CA PHE A 20 15.33 9.53 1.57
C PHE A 20 14.90 10.86 2.19
N GLU A 21 14.72 11.87 1.33
CA GLU A 21 14.23 13.17 1.74
C GLU A 21 12.74 13.13 2.06
N VAL A 22 12.39 13.77 3.18
CA VAL A 22 11.04 13.87 3.72
C VAL A 22 10.71 15.33 3.94
N ASP A 23 9.66 15.78 3.28
CA ASP A 23 9.07 17.10 3.48
C ASP A 23 7.55 16.98 3.71
N GLN A 24 6.93 18.10 4.07
CA GLN A 24 5.49 18.15 4.35
C GLN A 24 4.63 17.89 3.11
N TYR A 25 5.11 18.26 1.92
CA TYR A 25 4.40 18.06 0.66
C TYR A 25 4.33 16.56 0.30
N LYS A 26 5.42 15.83 0.51
CA LYS A 26 5.53 14.38 0.32
C LYS A 26 4.62 13.64 1.28
N ILE A 27 4.56 14.04 2.55
CA ILE A 27 3.65 13.46 3.55
C ILE A 27 2.19 13.66 3.11
N ASN A 28 1.82 14.87 2.69
CA ASN A 28 0.47 15.16 2.23
C ASN A 28 0.11 14.30 1.01
N THR A 29 1.00 14.26 0.01
CA THR A 29 0.81 13.47 -1.21
C THR A 29 0.64 11.98 -0.90
N TRP A 30 1.53 11.39 -0.09
CA TRP A 30 1.43 9.98 0.27
C TRP A 30 0.20 9.66 1.11
N SER A 31 -0.24 10.58 1.97
CA SER A 31 -1.48 10.40 2.75
C SER A 31 -2.72 10.36 1.87
N GLU A 32 -2.77 11.18 0.81
CA GLU A 32 -3.89 11.18 -0.14
C GLU A 32 -3.86 9.93 -1.02
N MET A 33 -2.67 9.54 -1.49
CA MET A 33 -2.54 8.33 -2.30
C MET A 33 -2.90 7.10 -1.48
N LEU A 34 -2.29 6.89 -0.30
CA LEU A 34 -2.51 5.71 0.53
C LEU A 34 -3.77 5.81 1.42
N LYS A 35 -4.71 6.70 1.12
CA LYS A 35 -5.90 6.93 1.95
C LYS A 35 -6.76 5.66 2.10
N ASP A 36 -6.84 4.86 1.05
CA ASP A 36 -7.61 3.62 0.94
C ASP A 36 -6.86 2.37 1.43
N GLN A 37 -5.62 2.53 1.87
CA GLN A 37 -4.75 1.42 2.25
C GLN A 37 -4.72 1.22 3.78
N ASN A 38 -4.57 -0.04 4.21
CA ASN A 38 -4.40 -0.39 5.62
C ASN A 38 -2.95 -0.08 6.06
N PRO A 39 -2.74 0.73 7.12
CA PRO A 39 -1.40 1.09 7.61
C PRO A 39 -0.51 -0.11 7.94
N ALA A 40 -1.06 -1.13 8.58
CA ALA A 40 -0.30 -2.31 8.99
C ALA A 40 0.20 -3.10 7.77
N THR A 41 -0.65 -3.22 6.73
CA THR A 41 -0.26 -3.89 5.50
C THR A 41 0.82 -3.13 4.73
N VAL A 42 0.69 -1.81 4.65
CA VAL A 42 1.70 -0.94 4.01
C VAL A 42 3.04 -1.05 4.73
N MET A 43 3.04 -1.04 6.07
CA MET A 43 4.25 -1.19 6.86
C MET A 43 4.92 -2.55 6.63
N LYS A 44 4.15 -3.64 6.65
CA LYS A 44 4.66 -4.99 6.37
C LYS A 44 5.27 -5.10 4.97
N LYS A 45 4.68 -4.43 3.98
CA LYS A 45 5.24 -4.34 2.62
C LYS A 45 6.55 -3.55 2.60
N ALA A 46 6.63 -2.46 3.36
CA ALA A 46 7.85 -1.68 3.48
C ALA A 46 8.98 -2.50 4.14
N GLU A 47 8.68 -3.22 5.22
CA GLU A 47 9.62 -4.14 5.87
C GLU A 47 10.15 -5.22 4.93
N ARG A 48 9.28 -5.82 4.10
CA ARG A 48 9.73 -6.76 3.08
C ARG A 48 10.57 -6.06 1.99
N HIS A 49 10.15 -4.90 1.53
CA HIS A 49 10.84 -4.15 0.48
C HIS A 49 12.28 -3.83 0.88
N VAL A 50 12.52 -3.44 2.14
CA VAL A 50 13.88 -3.11 2.60
C VAL A 50 14.83 -4.31 2.64
N LEU A 51 14.31 -5.53 2.75
CA LEU A 51 15.12 -6.75 2.71
C LEU A 51 15.49 -7.14 1.27
N GLU A 52 14.65 -6.79 0.30
CA GLU A 52 14.76 -7.24 -1.09
C GLU A 52 15.37 -6.18 -2.01
N ASN A 53 15.30 -4.90 -1.64
CA ASN A 53 15.62 -3.78 -2.53
C ASN A 53 16.62 -2.79 -1.94
N LYS A 54 17.62 -2.45 -2.74
CA LYS A 54 18.66 -1.46 -2.41
C LYS A 54 18.16 -0.02 -2.48
N PHE A 55 17.06 0.23 -3.18
CA PHE A 55 16.50 1.56 -3.39
C PHE A 55 15.21 1.76 -2.59
N ALA A 56 14.98 3.00 -2.17
CA ALA A 56 13.80 3.36 -1.39
C ALA A 56 12.50 3.00 -2.15
N PRO A 57 11.46 2.53 -1.43
CA PRO A 57 10.19 2.17 -2.04
C PRO A 57 9.47 3.38 -2.62
N THR A 58 8.73 3.14 -3.70
CA THR A 58 7.73 4.06 -4.23
C THR A 58 6.35 3.77 -3.63
N ILE A 59 5.39 4.66 -3.88
CA ILE A 59 4.00 4.44 -3.46
C ILE A 59 3.46 3.13 -4.06
N ALA A 60 3.79 2.83 -5.32
CA ALA A 60 3.27 1.66 -6.01
C ALA A 60 3.74 0.34 -5.38
N ASP A 61 4.99 0.29 -4.91
CA ASP A 61 5.56 -0.91 -4.27
C ASP A 61 4.81 -1.27 -2.98
N LEU A 62 4.30 -0.26 -2.28
CA LEU A 62 3.65 -0.42 -0.98
C LEU A 62 2.13 -0.56 -1.07
N ARG A 63 1.50 -0.18 -2.19
CA ARG A 63 0.05 -0.32 -2.36
C ARG A 63 -0.36 -1.77 -2.53
N GLU A 64 -1.49 -2.16 -1.96
CA GLU A 64 -2.21 -3.35 -2.40
C GLU A 64 -2.88 -3.07 -3.74
N ALA A 65 -2.75 -4.03 -4.65
CA ALA A 65 -3.55 -4.03 -5.85
C ALA A 65 -5.00 -4.19 -5.40
N ARG A 66 -5.85 -3.21 -5.73
CA ARG A 66 -7.29 -3.40 -5.64
C ARG A 66 -7.60 -4.56 -6.58
N ARG A 67 -7.96 -5.73 -6.01
CA ARG A 67 -8.51 -6.82 -6.82
C ARG A 67 -9.67 -6.20 -7.59
N ARG A 68 -9.56 -6.15 -8.92
CA ARG A 68 -10.77 -6.03 -9.72
C ARG A 68 -11.57 -7.27 -9.36
N GLU A 69 -12.81 -7.08 -8.92
CA GLU A 69 -13.73 -8.21 -8.78
C GLU A 69 -13.74 -8.90 -10.15
N ASP A 70 -13.24 -10.13 -10.17
CA ASP A 70 -13.19 -10.91 -11.40
C ASP A 70 -14.63 -11.26 -11.76
N PRO A 71 -15.17 -10.78 -12.90
CA PRO A 71 -16.54 -11.07 -13.30
C PRO A 71 -16.82 -12.58 -13.40
N SER A 72 -15.80 -13.41 -13.59
CA SER A 72 -15.93 -14.87 -13.64
C SER A 72 -16.31 -15.50 -12.30
N VAL A 73 -15.96 -14.86 -11.17
CA VAL A 73 -16.35 -15.34 -9.83
C VAL A 73 -17.84 -15.09 -9.61
N LEU A 74 -18.37 -13.94 -10.06
CA LEU A 74 -19.80 -13.64 -9.98
C LEU A 74 -20.61 -14.56 -10.88
N ALA A 75 -20.13 -14.85 -12.10
CA ALA A 75 -20.82 -15.75 -13.03
C ALA A 75 -21.08 -17.17 -12.44
N GLN A 76 -20.19 -17.67 -11.57
CA GLN A 76 -20.35 -18.97 -10.90
C GLN A 76 -21.41 -18.95 -9.79
N PHE A 77 -21.70 -17.79 -9.19
CA PHE A 77 -22.71 -17.66 -8.14
C PHE A 77 -24.12 -17.68 -8.74
N TRP A 78 -24.39 -16.86 -9.76
CA TRP A 78 -25.70 -16.83 -10.44
C TRP A 78 -26.02 -18.15 -11.14
N SER A 79 -25.02 -18.89 -11.64
CA SER A 79 -25.24 -20.20 -12.26
C SER A 79 -25.71 -21.29 -11.29
N LYS A 80 -25.58 -21.08 -9.97
CA LYS A 80 -25.99 -22.04 -8.94
C LYS A 80 -27.33 -21.73 -8.30
N GLU A 81 -27.79 -20.47 -8.33
CA GLU A 81 -29.09 -20.07 -7.77
C GLU A 81 -30.27 -20.38 -8.70
N ASP A 82 -30.03 -20.65 -9.99
CA ASP A 82 -31.08 -21.00 -10.96
C ASP A 82 -31.46 -22.51 -10.98
N TYR A 83 -30.97 -23.32 -10.04
CA TYR A 83 -31.17 -24.78 -9.99
C TYR A 83 -31.64 -25.33 -8.61
N GLU A 84 -32.48 -24.61 -7.88
CA GLU A 84 -33.33 -25.20 -6.82
C GLU A 84 -34.82 -24.95 -7.04
#